data_AF-A0A972CLA6-F1
#
_entry.id   AF-A0A972CLA6-F1
#
_cell.length_a   1.000
_cell.length_b   1.000
_cell.length_c   1.000
_cell.angle_alpha   90.00
_cell.angle_beta   90.00
_cell.angle_gamma   90.00
#
_symmetry.space_group_name_H-M   'P 1'
#
loop_
_entity.id
_entity.type
_entity.pdbx_description
1 polymer ?
#
loop_
_entity_poly.entity_id
_entity_poly.type
_entity_poly.pdbx_seq_one_letter_code
_entity_poly.pdbx_strand_id
1 'polypeptide(L)'
;MKVVAKPIDMLALFDVAGQIHPIRFRLEEDEQVVVKVDQVFSRSFEKKAGIPVYVFDCISDIEGQRKTYQLKYEIEDNKWILFKI
;
A
#
# COMPACT_ATOMS: atom_id res chain seq x y z
N MET A 1 6.56 -11.29 -7.34
CA MET A 1 5.26 -10.64 -7.09
C MET A 1 4.55 -10.43 -8.40
N LYS A 2 3.28 -10.76 -8.46
CA LYS A 2 2.41 -10.55 -9.63
C LYS A 2 1.82 -9.14 -9.54
N VAL A 3 1.62 -8.47 -10.68
CA VAL A 3 0.89 -7.20 -10.71
C VAL A 3 -0.60 -7.49 -10.56
N VAL A 4 -1.24 -6.81 -9.62
CA VAL A 4 -2.68 -6.93 -9.33
C VAL A 4 -3.40 -5.62 -9.64
N ALA A 5 -2.82 -4.48 -9.24
CA ALA A 5 -3.38 -3.14 -9.42
C ALA A 5 -4.83 -3.00 -8.93
N LYS A 6 -5.09 -3.44 -7.69
CA LYS A 6 -6.41 -3.37 -7.06
C LYS A 6 -6.52 -2.13 -6.15
N PRO A 7 -7.56 -1.28 -6.28
CA PRO A 7 -7.89 -0.28 -5.27
C PRO A 7 -8.19 -0.94 -3.91
N ILE A 8 -7.84 -0.27 -2.82
CA ILE A 8 -7.99 -0.79 -1.45
C ILE A 8 -8.46 0.30 -0.49
N ASP A 9 -9.23 -0.09 0.53
CA ASP A 9 -9.48 0.75 1.69
C ASP A 9 -8.23 0.79 2.58
N MET A 10 -7.78 2.00 2.95
CA MET A 10 -6.53 2.20 3.67
C MET A 10 -6.73 2.99 4.97
N LEU A 11 -6.04 2.55 6.03
CA LEU A 11 -5.72 3.39 7.18
C LEU A 11 -4.24 3.76 7.11
N ALA A 12 -3.97 5.04 6.89
CA ALA A 12 -2.62 5.62 6.87
C ALA A 12 -2.52 6.77 7.88
N LEU A 13 -1.37 6.87 8.55
CA LEU A 13 -1.01 8.00 9.40
C LEU A 13 -0.20 9.00 8.56
N PHE A 14 -0.60 10.27 8.63
CA PHE A 14 0.19 11.40 8.14
C PHE A 14 0.80 12.07 9.36
N ASP A 15 2.12 12.01 9.49
CA ASP A 15 2.81 12.52 10.66
C ASP A 15 3.01 14.05 10.59
N VAL A 16 3.49 14.63 11.69
CA VAL A 16 3.77 16.07 11.78
C VAL A 16 4.89 16.55 10.86
N ALA A 17 5.71 15.63 10.32
CA ALA A 17 6.74 15.91 9.33
C ALA A 17 6.22 15.80 7.88
N GLY A 18 4.94 15.47 7.70
CA GLY A 18 4.30 15.28 6.39
C GLY A 18 4.63 13.94 5.74
N GLN A 19 5.17 12.97 6.48
CA GLN A 19 5.38 11.62 5.99
C GLN A 19 4.12 10.77 6.12
N ILE A 20 3.96 9.86 5.15
CA ILE A 20 2.84 8.95 5.08
C ILE A 20 3.30 7.57 5.59
N HIS A 21 2.54 7.02 6.52
CA HIS A 21 2.76 5.70 7.11
C HIS A 21 1.54 4.83 6.86
N PRO A 22 1.60 3.89 5.90
CA PRO A 22 0.60 2.83 5.77
C PRO A 22 0.54 2.00 7.07
N ILE A 23 -0.65 1.79 7.62
CA ILE A 23 -0.84 1.06 8.89
C ILE A 23 -1.57 -0.24 8.68
N ARG A 24 -2.70 -0.21 7.95
CA ARG A 24 -3.45 -1.42 7.56
C ARG A 24 -4.38 -1.12 6.39
N PHE A 25 -4.69 -2.14 5.62
CA PHE A 25 -5.64 -2.02 4.51
C PHE A 25 -6.55 -3.24 4.44
N ARG A 26 -7.66 -3.10 3.73
CA ARG A 26 -8.60 -4.19 3.45
C ARG A 26 -8.37 -4.74 2.06
N LEU A 27 -8.33 -6.07 1.96
CA LEU A 27 -8.40 -6.81 0.71
C LEU A 27 -9.82 -7.35 0.56
N GLU A 28 -10.44 -7.04 -0.57
CA GLU A 28 -11.64 -7.73 -1.02
C GLU A 28 -11.21 -8.83 -1.99
N GLU A 29 -11.10 -10.04 -1.45
CA GLU A 29 -11.08 -11.29 -2.23
C GLU A 29 -12.41 -12.03 -2.00
N ASP A 30 -12.40 -13.36 -1.95
CA ASP A 30 -13.60 -14.15 -1.62
C ASP A 30 -14.10 -13.90 -0.18
N GLU A 31 -13.18 -13.51 0.72
CA GLU A 31 -13.45 -13.02 2.07
C GLU A 31 -12.75 -11.68 2.30
N GLN A 32 -13.30 -10.85 3.20
CA GLN A 32 -12.68 -9.58 3.58
C GLN A 32 -11.51 -9.82 4.54
N VAL A 33 -10.28 -9.65 4.05
CA VAL A 33 -9.06 -9.80 4.84
C VAL A 33 -8.50 -8.43 5.20
N VAL A 34 -8.25 -8.18 6.49
CA VAL A 34 -7.56 -6.98 6.96
C VAL A 34 -6.07 -7.27 7.14
N VAL A 35 -5.24 -6.62 6.35
CA VAL A 35 -3.77 -6.76 6.42
C VAL A 35 -3.20 -5.61 7.23
N LYS A 36 -2.52 -5.93 8.33
CA LYS A 36 -1.70 -4.97 9.08
C LYS A 36 -0.34 -4.86 8.39
N VAL A 37 0.12 -3.62 8.17
CA VAL A 37 1.44 -3.35 7.60
C VAL A 37 2.48 -3.48 8.72
N ASP A 38 3.24 -4.57 8.72
CA ASP A 38 4.26 -4.81 9.75
C ASP A 38 5.50 -3.95 9.54
N GLN A 39 5.97 -3.83 8.29
CA GLN A 39 7.16 -3.03 7.97
C GLN A 39 7.06 -2.46 6.55
N VAL A 40 7.36 -1.16 6.45
CA VAL A 40 7.69 -0.48 5.19
C VAL A 40 9.21 -0.42 5.09
N PHE A 41 9.80 -1.16 4.15
CA PHE A 41 11.26 -1.24 4.01
C PHE A 41 11.82 -0.40 2.86
N SER A 42 10.94 0.09 1.98
CA SER A 42 11.31 1.02 0.91
C SER A 42 10.19 2.02 0.69
N ARG A 43 10.58 3.27 0.39
CA ARG A 43 9.70 4.37 0.05
C ARG A 43 10.29 5.11 -1.14
N SER A 44 9.47 5.34 -2.16
CA SER A 44 9.88 6.16 -3.30
C SER A 44 8.72 7.04 -3.77
N PHE A 45 9.06 8.00 -4.62
CA PHE A 45 8.12 8.91 -5.23
C PHE A 45 8.33 8.86 -6.74
N GLU A 46 7.25 8.63 -7.49
CA GLU A 46 7.26 8.45 -8.94
C GLU A 46 6.30 9.45 -9.59
N LYS A 47 6.58 9.84 -10.84
CA LYS A 47 5.60 10.52 -11.71
C LYS A 47 5.17 9.56 -12.81
N LYS A 48 4.01 8.93 -12.65
CA LYS A 48 3.46 8.00 -13.63
C LYS A 48 2.51 8.75 -14.55
N ALA A 49 2.89 8.92 -15.82
CA ALA A 49 2.13 9.71 -16.80
C ALA A 49 1.79 11.13 -16.30
N GLY A 50 2.70 11.75 -15.55
CA GLY A 50 2.51 13.06 -14.92
C GLY A 50 1.90 13.02 -13.52
N ILE A 51 1.18 11.95 -13.16
CA ILE A 51 0.52 11.81 -11.87
C ILE A 51 1.56 11.50 -10.79
N PRO A 52 1.65 12.29 -9.72
CA PRO A 52 2.55 12.03 -8.59
C PRO A 52 2.02 10.88 -7.73
N VAL A 53 2.88 9.89 -7.50
CA VAL A 53 2.54 8.65 -6.79
C VAL A 53 3.61 8.32 -5.75
N TYR A 54 3.20 8.12 -4.50
CA TYR A 54 4.07 7.48 -3.51
C TYR A 54 4.02 5.97 -3.66
N VAL A 55 5.17 5.32 -3.54
CA VAL A 55 5.30 3.87 -3.61
C VAL A 55 5.94 3.37 -2.32
N PHE A 56 5.32 2.34 -1.75
CA PHE A 56 5.76 1.72 -0.50
C PHE A 56 5.94 0.22 -0.71
N ASP A 57 7.16 -0.28 -0.59
CA ASP A 57 7.39 -1.72 -0.51
C ASP A 57 7.31 -2.15 0.94
N CYS A 58 6.41 -3.10 1.17
CA CYS A 58 5.97 -3.54 2.49
C CYS A 58 6.18 -5.04 2.64
N ILE A 59 6.30 -5.47 3.89
CA ILE A 59 6.30 -6.88 4.26
C ILE A 59 5.37 -7.07 5.46
N SER A 60 4.57 -8.13 5.45
CA SER A 60 3.66 -8.44 6.56
C SER A 60 3.37 -9.93 6.65
N ASP A 61 2.92 -10.38 7.82
CA ASP A 61 2.28 -11.68 7.97
C ASP A 61 0.83 -11.60 7.48
N ILE A 62 0.51 -12.37 6.45
CA ILE A 62 -0.83 -12.49 5.88
C ILE A 62 -1.19 -13.97 5.94
N GLU A 63 -2.13 -14.32 6.82
CA GLU A 63 -2.61 -15.69 7.03
C GLU A 63 -1.47 -16.67 7.40
N GLY A 64 -0.53 -16.25 8.26
CA GLY A 64 0.60 -17.06 8.70
C GLY A 64 1.73 -17.17 7.68
N GLN A 65 1.67 -16.40 6.59
CA GLN A 65 2.72 -16.34 5.58
C GLN A 65 3.30 -14.93 5.49
N ARG A 66 4.63 -14.84 5.59
CA ARG A 66 5.33 -13.59 5.38
C ARG A 66 5.35 -13.23 3.90
N LYS A 67 4.58 -12.21 3.51
CA LYS A 67 4.44 -11.74 2.12
C LYS A 67 5.01 -10.34 1.94
N THR A 68 5.70 -10.14 0.81
CA THR A 68 6.10 -8.81 0.34
C THR A 68 5.08 -8.29 -0.67
N TYR A 69 4.79 -7.00 -0.61
CA TYR A 69 3.85 -6.36 -1.51
C TYR A 69 4.17 -4.88 -1.71
N GLN A 70 3.62 -4.30 -2.78
CA GLN A 70 3.81 -2.89 -3.12
C GLN A 70 2.48 -2.15 -3.05
N LEU A 71 2.45 -1.10 -2.24
CA LEU A 71 1.34 -0.16 -2.17
C LEU A 71 1.69 1.10 -2.97
N LYS A 72 0.69 1.67 -3.64
CA LYS A 72 0.79 2.97 -4.31
C LYS A 72 -0.27 3.91 -3.76
N TYR A 73 0.11 5.16 -3.52
CA TYR A 73 -0.80 6.24 -3.18
C TYR A 73 -0.76 7.31 -4.27
N GLU A 74 -1.85 7.43 -5.01
CA GLU A 74 -2.05 8.43 -6.05
C GLU A 74 -2.60 9.70 -5.40
N ILE A 75 -1.79 10.76 -5.36
CA ILE A 75 -2.09 11.97 -4.57
C ILE A 75 -3.30 12.72 -5.11
N GLU A 76 -3.40 12.87 -6.43
CA GLU A 76 -4.46 13.67 -7.06
C GLU A 76 -5.85 13.11 -6.77
N ASP A 77 -5.96 11.78 -6.82
CA ASP A 77 -7.22 11.07 -6.62
C ASP A 77 -7.44 10.63 -5.17
N ASN A 78 -6.45 10.81 -4.28
CA ASN A 78 -6.42 10.27 -2.93
C ASN A 78 -6.71 8.76 -2.86
N LYS A 79 -6.20 7.99 -3.84
CA LYS A 79 -6.45 6.55 -3.97
C LYS A 79 -5.26 5.72 -3.54
N TRP A 80 -5.54 4.66 -2.78
CA TRP A 80 -4.59 3.62 -2.45
C TRP A 80 -4.80 2.39 -3.33
N ILE A 81 -3.70 1.82 -3.79
CA ILE A 81 -3.69 0.67 -4.70
C ILE A 81 -2.71 -0.38 -4.15
N LEU A 82 -3.17 -1.62 -4.01
CA LEU A 82 -2.28 -2.77 -3.94
C LEU A 82 -1.78 -3.08 -5.36
N PHE A 83 -0.56 -2.67 -5.65
CA PHE A 83 -0.01 -2.75 -7.01
C PHE A 83 0.57 -4.14 -7.31
N LYS A 84 1.33 -4.70 -6.38
CA LYS A 84 1.96 -6.03 -6.48
C LYS A 84 1.82 -6.80 -5.18
N ILE A 85 1.60 -8.11 -5.26
CA ILE A 85 1.64 -9.07 -4.14
C ILE A 85 2.15 -10.43 -4.63
#